data_AF-A0AAP0LS59-F1
#
_entry.id   AF-A0AAP0LS59-F1
#
_cell.length_a   1.000
_cell.length_b   1.000
_cell.length_c   1.000
_cell.angle_alpha   90.00
_cell.angle_beta   90.00
_cell.angle_gamma   90.00
#
_symmetry.space_group_name_H-M   'P 1'
#
loop_
_entity.id
_entity.type
_entity.pdbx_description
1 polymer ?
#
loop_
_entity_poly.entity_id
_entity_poly.type
_entity_poly.pdbx_seq_one_letter_code
_entity_poly.pdbx_strand_id
1 'polypeptide(L)'
;MEESASAVRRWEDLDNDILVKIFQSFDIFELTSGIAHVCSSWRSACCDPLLWKTLDLSMLISNYIKIPLEPYVYVHGHSDKQLTRILKISLSLSRGSIRTLIFHFNLYVSDDQLTYTAERCPQLKRLVMPAWNRIKKTGICKAIRMWRDLESLTMPSIANPPYLMEEIAQNCRNFRELKIMGPFDLLFASTLNMHLPKLKVLSLRCTTLNRDALILILDGLQNLEVLNISHCLLIDVPLAPAPKKIIKKLDRIILQKAARLRKFLTCMEDSCIMCQRTKNDEGIMRWYKYEEGLWKDDEVSSLAL
;
A
#
# COMPACT_ATOMS: atom_id res chain seq x y z
N MET A 1 -66.29 -1.94 -6.69
CA MET A 1 -65.12 -1.40 -7.41
C MET A 1 -63.94 -1.66 -6.50
N GLU A 2 -63.31 -2.83 -6.62
CA GLU A 2 -62.15 -3.21 -5.82
C GLU A 2 -60.94 -2.51 -6.42
N GLU A 3 -60.44 -1.47 -5.76
CA GLU A 3 -59.10 -0.96 -6.02
C GLU A 3 -58.11 -2.01 -5.51
N SER A 4 -57.49 -2.75 -6.43
CA SER A 4 -56.32 -3.55 -6.12
C SER A 4 -55.21 -2.61 -5.68
N ALA A 5 -55.04 -2.44 -4.37
CA ALA A 5 -53.88 -1.79 -3.80
C ALA A 5 -52.65 -2.55 -4.29
N SER A 6 -51.91 -2.00 -5.25
CA SER A 6 -50.62 -2.58 -5.62
C SER A 6 -49.78 -2.56 -4.35
N ALA A 7 -49.48 -3.73 -3.79
CA ALA A 7 -48.59 -3.82 -2.64
C ALA A 7 -47.27 -3.16 -3.04
N VAL A 8 -47.05 -1.92 -2.56
CA VAL A 8 -45.83 -1.19 -2.80
C VAL A 8 -44.73 -1.98 -2.10
N ARG A 9 -43.98 -2.78 -2.87
CA ARG A 9 -42.87 -3.59 -2.35
C ARG A 9 -41.89 -2.65 -1.66
N ARG A 10 -41.67 -2.84 -0.37
CA ARG A 10 -40.75 -2.00 0.39
C ARG A 10 -39.34 -2.51 0.17
N TRP A 11 -38.37 -1.62 0.10
CA TRP A 11 -36.96 -1.99 -0.05
C TRP A 11 -36.43 -2.85 1.11
N GLU A 12 -37.10 -2.83 2.26
CA GLU A 12 -36.80 -3.69 3.41
C GLU A 12 -37.21 -5.15 3.22
N ASP A 13 -38.15 -5.42 2.30
CA ASP A 13 -38.64 -6.77 1.97
C ASP A 13 -37.78 -7.44 0.89
N LEU A 14 -36.77 -6.74 0.38
CA LEU A 14 -35.82 -7.29 -0.58
C LEU A 14 -34.93 -8.33 0.11
N ASP A 15 -34.64 -9.43 -0.59
CA ASP A 15 -33.75 -10.46 -0.08
C ASP A 15 -32.38 -9.88 0.30
N ASN A 16 -31.81 -10.36 1.42
CA ASN A 16 -30.54 -9.86 1.93
C ASN A 16 -29.42 -9.99 0.90
N ASP A 17 -29.39 -11.10 0.15
CA ASP A 17 -28.35 -11.35 -0.86
C ASP A 17 -28.43 -10.34 -2.00
N ILE A 18 -29.64 -9.90 -2.37
CA ILE A 18 -29.83 -8.85 -3.38
C ILE A 18 -29.38 -7.50 -2.83
N LEU A 19 -29.70 -7.17 -1.58
CA LEU A 19 -29.20 -5.94 -0.93
C LEU A 19 -27.67 -5.91 -0.86
N VAL A 20 -27.04 -7.01 -0.45
CA VAL A 20 -25.59 -7.15 -0.46
C VAL A 20 -25.04 -6.96 -1.87
N LYS A 21 -25.70 -7.54 -2.89
CA LYS A 21 -25.27 -7.40 -4.28
C LYS A 21 -25.37 -5.95 -4.78
N ILE A 22 -26.40 -5.22 -4.38
CA ILE A 22 -26.53 -3.78 -4.67
C ILE A 22 -25.42 -3.01 -3.95
N PHE A 23 -25.20 -3.27 -2.66
CA PHE A 23 -24.18 -2.57 -1.86
C PHE A 23 -22.76 -2.85 -2.33
N GLN A 24 -22.51 -3.99 -2.99
CA GLN A 24 -21.21 -4.27 -3.65
C GLN A 24 -20.89 -3.30 -4.80
N SER A 25 -21.88 -2.62 -5.37
CA SER A 25 -21.64 -1.60 -6.40
C SER A 25 -21.30 -0.22 -5.83
N PHE A 26 -21.41 -0.05 -4.51
CA PHE A 26 -21.17 1.23 -3.85
C PHE A 26 -19.71 1.40 -3.47
N ASP A 27 -19.24 2.65 -3.54
CA ASP A 27 -17.94 3.02 -3.02
C ASP A 27 -17.94 3.14 -1.48
N ILE A 28 -16.77 3.40 -0.91
CA ILE A 28 -16.63 3.51 0.54
C ILE A 28 -17.38 4.72 1.12
N PHE A 29 -17.54 5.81 0.35
CA PHE A 29 -18.25 7.00 0.80
C PHE A 29 -19.75 6.72 0.86
N GLU A 30 -20.29 6.05 -0.14
CA GLU A 30 -21.68 5.60 -0.20
C GLU A 30 -21.98 4.59 0.91
N LEU A 31 -21.13 3.56 1.09
CA LEU A 31 -21.28 2.57 2.16
C LEU A 31 -21.26 3.19 3.56
N THR A 32 -20.51 4.28 3.74
CA THR A 32 -20.40 5.00 5.02
C THR A 32 -21.29 6.23 5.14
N SER A 33 -22.12 6.51 4.13
CA SER A 33 -23.02 7.69 4.07
C SER A 33 -24.22 7.61 5.01
N GLY A 34 -24.54 6.42 5.52
CA GLY A 34 -25.68 6.20 6.40
C GLY A 34 -26.59 5.04 6.00
N ILE A 35 -26.23 4.23 4.99
CA ILE A 35 -27.01 3.09 4.51
C ILE A 35 -27.37 2.12 5.66
N ALA A 36 -26.43 1.88 6.57
CA ALA A 36 -26.64 1.04 7.76
C ALA A 36 -27.57 1.63 8.83
N HIS A 37 -28.12 2.84 8.60
CA HIS A 37 -29.07 3.52 9.47
C HIS A 37 -30.48 3.63 8.87
N VAL A 38 -30.70 3.14 7.64
CA VAL A 38 -32.02 3.18 6.97
C VAL A 38 -33.01 2.25 7.68
N CYS A 39 -32.67 0.98 7.84
CA CYS A 39 -33.46 0.00 8.58
C CYS A 39 -32.58 -1.17 9.06
N SER A 40 -33.16 -2.08 9.86
CA SER A 40 -32.46 -3.26 10.38
C SER A 40 -32.01 -4.22 9.27
N SER A 41 -32.84 -4.42 8.24
CA SER A 41 -32.52 -5.27 7.08
C SER A 41 -31.29 -4.75 6.33
N TRP A 42 -31.25 -3.45 6.03
CA TRP A 42 -30.12 -2.79 5.38
C TRP A 42 -28.86 -2.82 6.25
N ARG A 43 -29.00 -2.59 7.56
CA ARG A 43 -27.88 -2.72 8.50
C ARG A 43 -27.30 -4.14 8.50
N SER A 44 -28.16 -5.16 8.43
CA SER A 44 -27.73 -6.56 8.35
C SER A 44 -26.94 -6.81 7.07
N ALA A 45 -27.45 -6.40 5.92
CA ALA A 45 -26.75 -6.50 4.63
C ALA A 45 -25.42 -5.72 4.63
N CYS A 46 -25.38 -4.52 5.21
CA CYS A 46 -24.15 -3.75 5.39
C CYS A 46 -23.12 -4.43 6.30
N CYS A 47 -23.49 -5.41 7.13
CA CYS A 47 -22.54 -6.16 7.96
C CYS A 47 -21.96 -7.39 7.23
N ASP A 48 -22.38 -7.64 5.99
CA ASP A 48 -21.93 -8.81 5.25
C ASP A 48 -20.43 -8.74 4.94
N PRO A 49 -19.64 -9.79 5.26
CA PRO A 49 -18.20 -9.82 5.02
C PRO A 49 -17.78 -9.58 3.57
N LEU A 50 -18.63 -9.88 2.58
CA LEU A 50 -18.33 -9.67 1.17
C LEU A 50 -18.10 -8.20 0.82
N LEU A 51 -18.70 -7.27 1.57
CA LEU A 51 -18.51 -5.83 1.38
C LEU A 51 -17.18 -5.33 1.93
N TRP A 52 -16.57 -6.05 2.87
CA TRP A 52 -15.47 -5.51 3.69
C TRP A 52 -14.16 -6.28 3.58
N LYS A 53 -14.06 -7.33 2.76
CA LYS A 53 -12.78 -8.03 2.55
C LYS A 53 -11.65 -7.06 2.19
N THR A 54 -11.96 -6.04 1.39
CA THR A 54 -11.07 -4.95 1.05
C THR A 54 -11.66 -3.62 1.53
N LEU A 55 -10.94 -2.91 2.40
CA LEU A 55 -11.23 -1.52 2.73
C LEU A 55 -10.35 -0.63 1.85
N ASP A 56 -10.93 -0.13 0.76
CA ASP A 56 -10.26 0.74 -0.20
C ASP A 56 -10.50 2.22 0.11
N LEU A 57 -9.47 2.90 0.61
CA LEU A 57 -9.44 4.35 0.86
C LEU A 57 -8.56 5.07 -0.17
N SER A 58 -8.35 4.47 -1.34
CA SER A 58 -7.55 5.04 -2.43
C SER A 58 -8.17 6.29 -3.06
N MET A 59 -9.46 6.55 -2.86
CA MET A 59 -10.12 7.77 -3.32
C MET A 59 -10.16 8.86 -2.23
N LEU A 60 -9.64 8.59 -1.03
CA LEU A 60 -9.65 9.54 0.09
C LEU A 60 -8.31 10.26 0.19
N ILE A 61 -8.33 11.57 0.00
CA ILE A 61 -7.14 12.43 0.06
C ILE A 61 -7.27 13.42 1.22
N SER A 62 -6.17 13.68 1.93
CA SER A 62 -6.13 14.72 2.95
C SER A 62 -5.94 16.10 2.32
N ASN A 63 -6.59 17.12 2.87
CA ASN A 63 -6.24 18.51 2.62
C ASN A 63 -5.13 18.92 3.60
N TYR A 64 -3.99 19.39 3.09
CA TYR A 64 -2.81 19.67 3.90
C TYR A 64 -1.95 20.81 3.32
N ILE A 65 -1.15 21.40 4.19
CA ILE A 65 -0.12 22.39 3.85
C ILE A 65 1.24 21.82 4.27
N LYS A 66 2.27 21.97 3.44
CA LYS A 66 3.64 21.60 3.82
C LYS A 66 4.22 22.65 4.78
N ILE A 67 4.87 22.19 5.84
CA ILE A 67 5.47 23.07 6.87
C ILE A 67 6.95 22.69 7.09
N PRO A 68 7.81 23.61 7.54
CA PRO A 68 9.25 23.35 7.69
C PRO A 68 9.61 22.50 8.92
N LEU A 69 8.70 22.37 9.87
CA LEU A 69 8.89 21.61 11.10
C LEU A 69 8.23 20.24 11.00
N GLU A 70 8.83 19.21 11.60
CA GLU A 70 8.24 17.88 11.72
C GLU A 70 6.82 17.98 12.31
N PRO A 71 5.78 17.32 11.74
CA PRO A 71 5.80 16.23 10.75
C PRO A 71 5.87 16.67 9.26
N TYR A 72 6.30 17.90 8.99
CA TYR A 72 6.45 18.54 7.67
C TYR A 72 5.14 18.78 6.92
N VAL A 73 4.01 18.46 7.55
CA VAL A 73 2.67 18.70 7.03
C VAL A 73 1.73 19.13 8.14
N TYR A 74 0.88 20.10 7.85
CA TYR A 74 -0.29 20.44 8.64
C TYR A 74 -1.53 19.93 7.90
N VAL A 75 -2.23 18.96 8.50
CA VAL A 75 -3.45 18.37 7.91
C VAL A 75 -4.65 19.11 8.46
N HIS A 76 -5.56 19.50 7.58
CA HIS A 76 -6.79 20.18 7.99
C HIS A 76 -7.62 19.24 8.87
N GLY A 77 -8.09 19.75 10.02
CA GLY A 77 -8.88 18.94 10.97
C GLY A 77 -10.16 18.30 10.40
N HIS A 78 -10.70 18.81 9.28
CA HIS A 78 -11.81 18.17 8.58
C HIS A 78 -11.38 16.83 7.97
N SER A 79 -10.21 16.75 7.32
CA SER A 79 -9.67 15.52 6.75
C SER A 79 -9.43 14.46 7.83
N ASP A 80 -8.90 14.84 9.00
CA ASP A 80 -8.72 13.92 10.13
C ASP A 80 -10.06 13.38 10.65
N LYS A 81 -11.07 14.25 10.80
CA LYS A 81 -12.41 13.85 11.24
C LYS A 81 -13.08 12.94 10.22
N GLN A 82 -12.95 13.24 8.93
CA GLN A 82 -13.53 12.43 7.84
C GLN A 82 -12.91 11.03 7.81
N LEU A 83 -11.58 10.93 7.82
CA LEU A 83 -10.89 9.64 7.89
C LEU A 83 -11.29 8.85 9.13
N THR A 84 -11.29 9.50 10.30
CA THR A 84 -11.68 8.85 11.56
C THR A 84 -13.11 8.32 11.50
N ARG A 85 -14.04 9.07 10.92
CA ARG A 85 -15.44 8.65 10.76
C ARG A 85 -15.55 7.44 9.83
N ILE A 86 -14.92 7.48 8.66
CA ILE A 86 -14.94 6.37 7.69
C ILE A 86 -14.34 5.11 8.32
N LEU A 87 -13.19 5.21 8.99
CA LEU A 87 -12.57 4.09 9.68
C LEU A 87 -13.49 3.51 10.76
N LYS A 88 -14.06 4.35 11.64
CA LYS A 88 -14.96 3.88 12.70
C LYS A 88 -16.18 3.14 12.16
N ILE A 89 -16.81 3.65 11.10
CA ILE A 89 -17.98 3.01 10.48
C ILE A 89 -17.57 1.69 9.83
N SER A 90 -16.55 1.71 8.98
CA SER A 90 -16.08 0.53 8.22
C SER A 90 -15.61 -0.60 9.14
N LEU A 91 -14.83 -0.26 10.18
CA LEU A 91 -14.33 -1.23 11.15
C LEU A 91 -15.44 -1.78 12.05
N SER A 92 -16.51 -1.02 12.28
CA SER A 92 -17.70 -1.49 13.01
C SER A 92 -18.53 -2.46 12.16
N LEU A 93 -18.82 -2.09 10.90
CA LEU A 93 -19.64 -2.89 10.00
C LEU A 93 -18.93 -4.17 9.53
N SER A 94 -17.62 -4.11 9.32
CA SER A 94 -16.84 -5.26 8.83
C SER A 94 -16.69 -6.40 9.83
N ARG A 95 -16.89 -6.16 11.14
CA ARG A 95 -16.75 -7.17 12.20
C ARG A 95 -15.43 -7.96 12.13
N GLY A 96 -14.34 -7.29 11.74
CA GLY A 96 -13.01 -7.91 11.62
C GLY A 96 -12.76 -8.73 10.35
N SER A 97 -13.67 -8.69 9.36
CA SER A 97 -13.52 -9.42 8.09
C SER A 97 -12.52 -8.78 7.10
N ILE A 98 -12.03 -7.57 7.37
CA ILE A 98 -11.05 -6.89 6.51
C ILE A 98 -9.77 -7.71 6.40
N ARG A 99 -9.32 -7.93 5.15
CA ARG A 99 -8.08 -8.63 4.79
C ARG A 99 -7.12 -7.74 4.02
N THR A 100 -7.63 -6.74 3.32
CA THR A 100 -6.84 -5.79 2.56
C THR A 100 -7.22 -4.37 2.95
N LEU A 101 -6.22 -3.56 3.28
CA LEU A 101 -6.39 -2.16 3.64
C LEU A 101 -5.53 -1.31 2.71
N ILE A 102 -6.18 -0.42 1.97
CA ILE A 102 -5.52 0.42 0.98
C ILE A 102 -5.71 1.87 1.39
N PHE A 103 -4.61 2.56 1.70
CA PHE A 103 -4.62 4.00 1.86
C PHE A 103 -4.13 4.69 0.59
N HIS A 104 -4.73 5.84 0.25
CA HIS A 104 -4.17 6.70 -0.78
C HIS A 104 -2.80 7.27 -0.33
N PHE A 105 -1.86 7.42 -1.26
CA PHE A 105 -0.51 7.90 -0.92
C PHE A 105 -0.48 9.34 -0.36
N ASN A 106 -1.42 10.21 -0.75
CA ASN A 106 -1.60 11.57 -0.20
C ASN A 106 -2.60 11.63 0.97
N LEU A 107 -2.99 10.50 1.54
CA LEU A 107 -3.69 10.49 2.81
C LEU A 107 -2.68 10.66 3.94
N TYR A 108 -3.04 11.35 5.02
CA TYR A 108 -2.17 11.52 6.17
C TYR A 108 -2.79 10.92 7.42
N VAL A 109 -2.29 9.74 7.80
CA VAL A 109 -2.83 8.94 8.91
C VAL A 109 -2.04 9.22 10.19
N SER A 110 -2.73 9.39 11.31
CA SER A 110 -2.09 9.52 12.63
C SER A 110 -1.82 8.16 13.30
N ASP A 111 -0.92 8.15 14.29
CA ASP A 111 -0.67 6.96 15.11
C ASP A 111 -1.94 6.38 15.73
N ASP A 112 -2.85 7.24 16.21
CA ASP A 112 -4.12 6.82 16.84
C ASP A 112 -5.05 6.15 15.82
N GLN A 113 -5.16 6.72 14.62
CA GLN A 113 -5.99 6.15 13.55
C GLN A 113 -5.44 4.80 13.08
N LEU A 114 -4.12 4.70 12.91
CA LEU A 114 -3.47 3.45 12.52
C LEU A 114 -3.63 2.38 13.60
N THR A 115 -3.37 2.74 14.85
CA THR A 115 -3.49 1.84 16.00
C THR A 115 -4.92 1.34 16.18
N TYR A 116 -5.90 2.25 16.14
CA TYR A 116 -7.32 1.88 16.22
C TYR A 116 -7.72 0.93 15.09
N THR A 117 -7.20 1.16 13.88
CA THR A 117 -7.43 0.26 12.74
C THR A 117 -6.83 -1.11 13.01
N ALA A 118 -5.56 -1.17 13.44
CA ALA A 118 -4.87 -2.43 13.73
C ALA A 118 -5.57 -3.26 14.82
N GLU A 119 -6.11 -2.61 15.85
CA GLU A 119 -6.88 -3.23 16.93
C GLU A 119 -8.18 -3.89 16.42
N ARG A 120 -8.76 -3.41 15.31
CA ARG A 120 -10.06 -3.85 14.80
C ARG A 120 -9.98 -4.74 13.56
N CYS A 121 -8.84 -4.81 12.89
CA CYS A 121 -8.59 -5.72 11.77
C CYS A 121 -7.37 -6.63 12.00
N PRO A 122 -7.39 -7.51 13.01
CA PRO A 122 -6.22 -8.35 13.34
C PRO A 122 -5.85 -9.36 12.25
N GLN A 123 -6.80 -9.70 11.36
CA GLN A 123 -6.64 -10.67 10.27
C GLN A 123 -6.17 -10.02 8.95
N LEU A 124 -5.57 -8.82 9.02
CA LEU A 124 -5.09 -8.11 7.85
C LEU A 124 -3.95 -8.88 7.18
N LYS A 125 -4.08 -9.10 5.87
CA LYS A 125 -3.10 -9.81 5.03
C LYS A 125 -2.31 -8.89 4.11
N ARG A 126 -2.94 -7.81 3.63
CA ARG A 126 -2.32 -6.86 2.70
C ARG A 126 -2.54 -5.44 3.17
N LEU A 127 -1.47 -4.66 3.22
CA LEU A 127 -1.48 -3.26 3.61
C LEU A 127 -0.80 -2.40 2.55
N VAL A 128 -1.49 -1.35 2.10
CA VAL A 128 -0.89 -0.29 1.29
C VAL A 128 -0.87 0.98 2.12
N MET A 129 0.33 1.40 2.50
CA MET A 129 0.56 2.52 3.39
C MET A 129 0.42 3.87 2.66
N PRO A 130 -0.09 4.89 3.35
CA PRO A 130 -0.08 6.27 2.88
C PRO A 130 1.34 6.87 3.00
N ALA A 131 1.46 8.18 2.77
CA ALA A 131 2.62 8.95 3.19
C ALA A 131 2.95 8.69 4.68
N TRP A 132 4.22 8.45 4.96
CA TRP A 132 4.70 8.01 6.28
C TRP A 132 4.80 9.14 7.31
N ASN A 133 4.63 10.40 6.90
CA ASN A 133 5.14 11.58 7.59
C ASN A 133 4.57 11.81 9.00
N ARG A 134 3.35 11.34 9.28
CA ARG A 134 2.68 11.50 10.60
C ARG A 134 2.70 10.22 11.45
N ILE A 135 3.19 9.11 10.90
CA ILE A 135 3.23 7.82 11.57
C ILE A 135 4.60 7.69 12.23
N LYS A 136 4.61 7.65 13.56
CA LYS A 136 5.85 7.48 14.32
C LYS A 136 6.25 6.02 14.35
N LYS A 137 7.54 5.78 14.59
CA LYS A 137 8.11 4.43 14.83
C LYS A 137 7.28 3.63 15.84
N THR A 138 6.87 4.24 16.95
CA THR A 138 6.08 3.58 17.99
C THR A 138 4.68 3.17 17.50
N GLY A 139 4.02 4.02 16.72
CA GLY A 139 2.67 3.75 16.18
C GLY A 139 2.67 2.58 15.21
N ILE A 140 3.59 2.59 14.24
CA ILE A 140 3.67 1.48 13.27
C ILE A 140 4.13 0.17 13.92
N CYS A 141 5.12 0.19 14.82
CA CYS A 141 5.56 -1.03 15.49
C CYS A 141 4.41 -1.64 16.31
N LYS A 142 3.61 -0.81 16.99
CA LYS A 142 2.41 -1.27 17.69
C LYS A 142 1.43 -1.93 16.72
N ALA A 143 1.16 -1.32 15.57
CA ALA A 143 0.25 -1.87 14.56
C ALA A 143 0.73 -3.22 13.98
N ILE A 144 2.01 -3.32 13.61
CA ILE A 144 2.60 -4.56 13.05
C ILE A 144 2.49 -5.74 14.01
N ARG A 145 2.66 -5.53 15.32
CA ARG A 145 2.46 -6.58 16.34
C ARG A 145 1.05 -7.16 16.36
N MET A 146 0.06 -6.40 15.90
CA MET A 146 -1.34 -6.83 15.83
C MET A 146 -1.66 -7.59 14.54
N TRP A 147 -0.98 -7.28 13.43
CA TRP A 147 -1.19 -7.90 12.12
C TRP A 147 -0.30 -9.12 11.91
N ARG A 148 -0.53 -10.16 12.70
CA ARG A 148 0.26 -11.40 12.65
C ARG A 148 0.11 -12.18 11.33
N ASP A 149 -1.02 -11.97 10.66
CA ASP A 149 -1.34 -12.59 9.37
C ASP A 149 -0.89 -11.75 8.17
N LEU A 150 -0.10 -10.69 8.37
CA LEU A 150 0.36 -9.83 7.27
C LEU A 150 1.26 -10.60 6.32
N GLU A 151 0.90 -10.60 5.03
CA GLU A 151 1.57 -11.30 3.94
C GLU A 151 2.25 -10.33 2.97
N SER A 152 1.66 -9.13 2.78
CA SER A 152 2.05 -8.16 1.75
C SER A 152 2.01 -6.72 2.28
N LEU A 153 3.06 -5.95 2.00
CA LEU A 153 3.16 -4.53 2.36
C LEU A 153 3.64 -3.69 1.16
N THR A 154 2.92 -2.62 0.88
CA THR A 154 3.37 -1.53 0.00
C THR A 154 3.59 -0.30 0.86
N MET A 155 4.80 0.27 0.85
CA MET A 155 5.13 1.42 1.70
C MET A 155 6.10 2.41 1.03
N PRO A 156 6.05 3.71 1.41
CA PRO A 156 7.14 4.64 1.12
C PRO A 156 8.48 4.15 1.68
N SER A 157 9.59 4.60 1.09
CA SER A 157 10.90 4.40 1.70
C SER A 157 11.04 5.19 3.02
N ILE A 158 11.80 4.64 3.96
CA ILE A 158 12.06 5.22 5.30
C ILE A 158 13.57 5.35 5.54
N ALA A 159 13.97 6.38 6.27
CA ALA A 159 15.39 6.68 6.51
C ALA A 159 16.13 5.62 7.34
N ASN A 160 15.42 4.88 8.19
CA ASN A 160 16.01 3.87 9.08
C ASN A 160 15.21 2.56 8.99
N PRO A 161 15.40 1.73 7.96
CA PRO A 161 14.58 0.55 7.73
C PRO A 161 14.63 -0.55 8.81
N PRO A 162 15.74 -0.80 9.54
CA PRO A 162 15.85 -1.91 10.50
C PRO A 162 14.68 -2.05 11.47
N TYR A 163 14.24 -0.96 12.10
CA TYR A 163 13.22 -1.07 13.16
C TYR A 163 11.91 -1.67 12.67
N LEU A 164 11.53 -1.41 11.41
CA LEU A 164 10.28 -1.91 10.86
C LEU A 164 10.44 -3.32 10.33
N MET A 165 11.55 -3.59 9.62
CA MET A 165 11.81 -4.90 9.04
C MET A 165 12.01 -5.95 10.15
N GLU A 166 12.68 -5.58 11.23
CA GLU A 166 12.82 -6.42 12.43
C GLU A 166 11.46 -6.71 13.06
N GLU A 167 10.61 -5.69 13.24
CA GLU A 167 9.27 -5.88 13.82
C GLU A 167 8.39 -6.78 12.94
N ILE A 168 8.44 -6.63 11.61
CA ILE A 168 7.75 -7.52 10.67
C ILE A 168 8.29 -8.95 10.80
N ALA A 169 9.61 -9.12 10.82
CA ALA A 169 10.24 -10.44 10.93
C ALA A 169 9.84 -11.19 12.22
N GLN A 170 9.68 -10.46 13.32
CA GLN A 170 9.31 -11.03 14.63
C GLN A 170 7.82 -11.38 14.73
N ASN A 171 6.92 -10.64 14.06
CA ASN A 171 5.48 -10.74 14.28
C ASN A 171 4.68 -11.34 13.11
N CYS A 172 5.14 -11.15 11.87
CA CYS A 172 4.40 -11.49 10.65
C CYS A 172 4.99 -12.73 9.97
N ARG A 173 4.61 -13.93 10.44
CA ARG A 173 5.23 -15.20 10.01
C ARG A 173 5.01 -15.55 8.54
N ASN A 174 3.95 -15.00 7.94
CA ASN A 174 3.56 -15.26 6.56
C ASN A 174 4.01 -14.17 5.58
N PHE A 175 4.80 -13.19 6.06
CA PHE A 175 5.25 -12.06 5.25
C PHE A 175 6.12 -12.51 4.08
N ARG A 176 5.74 -12.14 2.86
CA ARG A 176 6.40 -12.62 1.63
C ARG A 176 6.45 -11.63 0.48
N GLU A 177 5.67 -10.55 0.49
CA GLU A 177 5.64 -9.56 -0.59
C GLU A 177 5.89 -8.15 -0.07
N LEU A 178 6.79 -7.42 -0.72
CA LEU A 178 7.14 -6.05 -0.35
C LEU A 178 7.23 -5.18 -1.60
N LYS A 179 6.57 -4.03 -1.57
CA LYS A 179 6.77 -2.94 -2.55
C LYS A 179 7.31 -1.71 -1.83
N ILE A 180 8.44 -1.20 -2.29
CA ILE A 180 9.05 0.03 -1.77
C ILE A 180 8.83 1.17 -2.76
N MET A 181 8.33 2.29 -2.25
CA MET A 181 8.04 3.51 -3.00
C MET A 181 8.99 4.63 -2.56
N GLY A 182 10.20 4.64 -3.08
CA GLY A 182 11.22 5.65 -2.79
C GLY A 182 12.64 5.10 -2.95
N PRO A 183 13.67 5.84 -2.53
CA PRO A 183 15.06 5.41 -2.65
C PRO A 183 15.32 4.05 -2.00
N PHE A 184 16.08 3.21 -2.69
CA PHE A 184 16.52 1.89 -2.24
C PHE A 184 18.04 1.80 -2.31
N ASP A 185 18.68 1.90 -1.14
CA ASP A 185 20.11 1.96 -0.97
C ASP A 185 20.69 0.69 -0.32
N LEU A 186 22.00 0.70 -0.06
CA LEU A 186 22.70 -0.41 0.56
C LEU A 186 22.20 -0.74 1.96
N LEU A 187 21.78 0.27 2.73
CA LEU A 187 21.23 0.08 4.08
C LEU A 187 19.89 -0.65 4.00
N PHE A 188 19.02 -0.28 3.05
CA PHE A 188 17.75 -0.96 2.86
C PHE A 188 17.97 -2.41 2.40
N ALA A 189 18.86 -2.63 1.43
CA ALA A 189 19.20 -3.97 0.95
C ALA A 189 19.78 -4.88 2.04
N SER A 190 20.73 -4.39 2.84
CA SER A 190 21.30 -5.15 3.95
C SER A 190 20.26 -5.49 5.02
N THR A 191 19.36 -4.55 5.31
CA THR A 191 18.26 -4.74 6.25
C THR A 191 17.31 -5.84 5.78
N LEU A 192 16.94 -5.87 4.49
CA LEU A 192 16.08 -6.93 3.95
C LEU A 192 16.75 -8.30 4.06
N ASN A 193 18.04 -8.40 3.71
CA ASN A 193 18.79 -9.65 3.83
C ASN A 193 18.83 -10.16 5.29
N MET A 194 18.98 -9.23 6.25
CA MET A 194 19.09 -9.57 7.66
C MET A 194 17.76 -10.02 8.27
N HIS A 195 16.67 -9.30 8.01
CA HIS A 195 15.41 -9.51 8.72
C HIS A 195 14.35 -10.26 7.90
N LEU A 196 14.38 -10.16 6.57
CA LEU A 196 13.36 -10.73 5.68
C LEU A 196 13.95 -11.73 4.65
N PRO A 197 14.78 -12.72 5.05
CA PRO A 197 15.43 -13.63 4.11
C PRO A 197 14.45 -14.54 3.36
N LYS A 198 13.21 -14.68 3.85
CA LYS A 198 12.14 -15.49 3.24
C LYS A 198 11.27 -14.72 2.24
N LEU A 199 11.60 -13.45 1.96
CA LEU A 199 10.85 -12.63 1.02
C LEU A 199 10.83 -13.28 -0.37
N LYS A 200 9.64 -13.40 -0.97
CA LYS A 200 9.42 -14.05 -2.27
C LYS A 200 9.23 -13.05 -3.41
N VAL A 201 8.63 -11.91 -3.10
CA VAL A 201 8.28 -10.89 -4.09
C VAL A 201 8.76 -9.53 -3.62
N LEU A 202 9.58 -8.88 -4.43
CA LEU A 202 10.05 -7.52 -4.19
C LEU A 202 9.77 -6.65 -5.43
N SER A 203 9.01 -5.57 -5.24
CA SER A 203 8.85 -4.53 -6.26
C SER A 203 9.53 -3.25 -5.82
N LEU A 204 10.42 -2.78 -6.68
CA LEU A 204 11.12 -1.51 -6.59
C LEU A 204 10.69 -0.59 -7.75
N ARG A 205 9.51 -0.83 -8.34
CA ARG A 205 9.01 -0.07 -9.49
C ARG A 205 9.10 1.45 -9.24
N CYS A 206 9.62 2.19 -10.22
CA CYS A 206 9.74 3.66 -10.17
C CYS A 206 10.56 4.20 -8.97
N THR A 207 11.53 3.44 -8.46
CA THR A 207 12.43 3.87 -7.38
C THR A 207 13.79 4.31 -7.89
N THR A 208 14.49 5.14 -7.10
CA THR A 208 15.95 5.27 -7.21
C THR A 208 16.61 4.03 -6.63
N LEU A 209 17.32 3.27 -7.44
CA LEU A 209 17.93 2.00 -7.05
C LEU A 209 19.45 2.09 -7.13
N ASN A 210 20.14 1.83 -6.02
CA ASN A 210 21.59 1.69 -6.03
C ASN A 210 22.00 0.33 -6.66
N ARG A 211 22.99 0.34 -7.55
CA ARG A 211 23.48 -0.86 -8.25
C ARG A 211 24.00 -1.93 -7.30
N ASP A 212 24.79 -1.56 -6.30
CA ASP A 212 25.37 -2.50 -5.35
C ASP A 212 24.29 -3.02 -4.38
N ALA A 213 23.29 -2.20 -4.05
CA ALA A 213 22.10 -2.64 -3.32
C ALA A 213 21.31 -3.72 -4.09
N LEU A 214 21.16 -3.55 -5.41
CA LEU A 214 20.54 -4.55 -6.29
C LEU A 214 21.35 -5.86 -6.29
N ILE A 215 22.67 -5.79 -6.41
CA ILE A 215 23.52 -6.98 -6.33
C ILE A 215 23.39 -7.65 -4.95
N LEU A 216 23.37 -6.86 -3.87
CA LEU A 216 23.27 -7.35 -2.51
C LEU A 216 21.96 -8.12 -2.24
N ILE A 217 20.82 -7.67 -2.77
CA ILE A 217 19.56 -8.44 -2.65
C ILE A 217 19.56 -9.69 -3.54
N LEU A 218 20.18 -9.64 -4.73
CA LEU A 218 20.27 -10.79 -5.62
C LEU A 218 21.16 -11.89 -5.03
N ASP A 219 22.17 -11.52 -4.24
CA ASP A 219 23.06 -12.44 -3.54
C ASP A 219 22.52 -12.89 -2.18
N GLY A 220 21.76 -12.05 -1.47
CA GLY A 220 21.32 -12.35 -0.11
C GLY A 220 19.92 -12.98 0.00
N LEU A 221 18.95 -12.55 -0.81
CA LEU A 221 17.56 -13.02 -0.73
C LEU A 221 17.37 -14.31 -1.54
N GLN A 222 17.88 -15.42 -1.02
CA GLN A 222 17.88 -16.72 -1.72
C GLN A 222 16.47 -17.22 -2.07
N ASN A 223 15.44 -16.85 -1.30
CA ASN A 223 14.05 -17.25 -1.53
C ASN A 223 13.28 -16.31 -2.48
N LEU A 224 13.91 -15.25 -2.97
CA LEU A 224 13.26 -14.31 -3.88
C LEU A 224 12.91 -14.99 -5.20
N GLU A 225 11.63 -14.97 -5.56
CA GLU A 225 11.09 -15.58 -6.78
C GLU A 225 10.79 -14.52 -7.84
N VAL A 226 10.33 -13.34 -7.42
CA VAL A 226 9.93 -12.24 -8.31
C VAL A 226 10.61 -10.96 -7.87
N LEU A 227 11.36 -10.35 -8.79
CA LEU A 227 11.93 -9.02 -8.60
C LEU A 227 11.45 -8.10 -9.73
N ASN A 228 10.84 -6.98 -9.36
CA ASN A 228 10.45 -5.93 -10.28
C ASN A 228 11.30 -4.68 -10.07
N ILE A 229 12.09 -4.32 -11.07
CA ILE A 229 12.86 -3.07 -11.14
C ILE A 229 12.44 -2.22 -12.34
N SER A 230 11.21 -2.42 -12.83
CA SER A 230 10.69 -1.66 -13.96
C SER A 230 10.64 -0.18 -13.64
N HIS A 231 11.14 0.61 -14.59
CA HIS A 231 11.17 2.07 -14.51
C HIS A 231 12.01 2.62 -13.34
N CYS A 232 12.93 1.85 -12.76
CA CYS A 232 13.87 2.38 -11.78
C CYS A 232 14.86 3.37 -12.39
N LEU A 233 15.26 4.37 -11.60
CA LEU A 233 16.47 5.14 -11.85
C LEU A 233 17.65 4.39 -11.21
N LEU A 234 18.28 3.49 -11.96
CA LEU A 234 19.44 2.72 -11.50
C LEU A 234 20.69 3.62 -11.48
N ILE A 235 21.31 3.73 -10.31
CA ILE A 235 22.49 4.57 -10.09
C ILE A 235 23.68 3.77 -9.57
N ASP A 236 24.86 4.15 -10.04
CA ASP A 236 26.15 3.77 -9.47
C ASP A 236 26.67 4.96 -8.64
N VAL A 237 27.05 4.68 -7.39
CA VAL A 237 27.57 5.68 -6.44
C VAL A 237 29.01 5.30 -6.10
N PRO A 238 29.98 5.67 -6.96
CA PRO A 238 31.39 5.43 -6.68
C PRO A 238 31.87 6.19 -5.44
N LEU A 239 32.99 5.75 -4.87
CA LEU A 239 33.65 6.48 -3.78
C LEU A 239 33.93 7.93 -4.20
N ALA A 240 33.67 8.87 -3.30
CA ALA A 240 33.93 10.29 -3.52
C ALA A 240 35.39 10.51 -3.96
N PRO A 241 35.66 11.40 -4.94
CA PRO A 241 34.83 12.52 -5.39
C PRO A 241 34.01 12.26 -6.67
N ALA A 242 33.83 11.01 -7.09
CA ALA A 242 33.21 10.72 -8.38
C ALA A 242 31.69 11.00 -8.39
N PRO A 243 31.14 11.59 -9.47
CA PRO A 243 29.72 11.88 -9.57
C PRO A 243 28.88 10.60 -9.70
N LYS A 244 27.63 10.66 -9.23
CA LYS A 244 26.64 9.58 -9.43
C LYS A 244 26.47 9.31 -10.93
N LYS A 245 26.52 8.04 -11.33
CA LYS A 245 26.33 7.64 -12.73
C LYS A 245 25.00 6.95 -12.90
N ILE A 246 24.19 7.39 -13.86
CA ILE A 246 22.96 6.71 -14.22
C ILE A 246 23.31 5.53 -15.13
N ILE A 247 22.87 4.33 -14.74
CA ILE A 247 23.06 3.11 -15.52
C ILE A 247 21.90 2.97 -16.48
N LYS A 248 22.18 2.98 -17.79
CA LYS A 248 21.16 2.84 -18.83
C LYS A 248 20.82 1.39 -19.17
N LYS A 249 21.73 0.46 -18.86
CA LYS A 249 21.58 -0.95 -19.20
C LYS A 249 22.15 -1.83 -18.09
N LEU A 250 21.43 -2.89 -17.76
CA LEU A 250 21.92 -3.90 -16.82
C LEU A 250 23.16 -4.59 -17.37
N ASP A 251 24.18 -4.69 -16.52
CA ASP A 251 25.38 -5.44 -16.85
C ASP A 251 25.16 -6.96 -16.76
N ARG A 252 26.13 -7.72 -17.28
CA ARG A 252 26.08 -9.18 -17.30
C ARG A 252 26.02 -9.80 -15.91
N ILE A 253 26.59 -9.15 -14.89
CA ILE A 253 26.65 -9.68 -13.52
C ILE A 253 25.25 -9.68 -12.92
N ILE A 254 24.51 -8.57 -13.05
CA ILE A 254 23.12 -8.47 -12.58
C ILE A 254 22.25 -9.50 -13.30
N LEU A 255 22.37 -9.62 -14.61
CA LEU A 255 21.57 -10.57 -15.40
C LEU A 255 21.85 -12.02 -15.00
N GLN A 256 23.12 -12.39 -14.79
CA GLN A 256 23.49 -13.73 -14.32
C GLN A 256 22.94 -14.03 -12.92
N LYS A 257 23.05 -13.07 -11.98
CA LYS A 257 22.52 -13.24 -10.63
C LYS A 257 21.00 -13.32 -10.61
N ALA A 258 20.32 -12.54 -11.45
CA ALA A 258 18.87 -12.55 -11.58
C ALA A 258 18.31 -13.78 -12.31
N ALA A 259 19.14 -14.56 -13.02
CA ALA A 259 18.72 -15.74 -13.77
C ALA A 259 18.08 -16.84 -12.88
N ARG A 260 18.36 -16.84 -11.57
CA ARG A 260 17.73 -17.75 -10.60
C ARG A 260 16.28 -17.40 -10.29
N LEU A 261 15.85 -16.15 -10.55
CA LEU A 261 14.52 -15.67 -10.22
C LEU A 261 13.52 -16.28 -11.20
N ARG A 262 12.34 -16.67 -10.70
CA ARG A 262 11.22 -17.12 -11.54
C ARG A 262 10.77 -16.03 -12.50
N LYS A 263 10.73 -14.77 -12.03
CA LYS A 263 10.41 -13.60 -12.86
C LYS A 263 11.31 -12.43 -12.49
N PHE A 264 11.96 -11.85 -13.48
CA PHE A 264 12.72 -10.62 -13.35
C PHE A 264 12.13 -9.59 -14.32
N LEU A 265 11.41 -8.60 -13.78
CA LEU A 265 10.68 -7.60 -14.53
C LEU A 265 11.51 -6.32 -14.61
N THR A 266 11.76 -5.85 -15.83
CA THR A 266 12.66 -4.72 -16.08
C THR A 266 12.12 -3.86 -17.21
N CYS A 267 12.24 -2.54 -17.06
CA CYS A 267 12.04 -1.58 -18.15
C CYS A 267 12.97 -0.39 -17.90
N MET A 268 13.91 -0.15 -18.82
CA MET A 268 14.88 0.95 -18.74
C MET A 268 14.95 1.76 -20.04
N GLU A 269 13.95 1.59 -20.91
CA GLU A 269 13.93 2.15 -22.26
C GLU A 269 13.75 3.67 -22.27
N ASP A 270 14.49 4.35 -23.15
CA ASP A 270 14.35 5.80 -23.32
C ASP A 270 13.03 6.17 -24.01
N SER A 271 12.38 5.25 -24.73
CA SER A 271 11.05 5.45 -25.33
C SER A 271 9.89 5.24 -24.35
N CYS A 272 10.15 4.64 -23.19
CA CYS A 272 9.11 4.38 -22.20
C CYS A 272 8.79 5.64 -21.40
N ILE A 273 7.52 6.07 -21.44
CA ILE A 273 7.01 7.24 -20.72
C ILE A 273 7.34 7.16 -19.22
N MET A 274 7.15 5.99 -18.60
CA MET A 274 7.42 5.79 -17.17
C MET A 274 8.91 5.90 -16.82
N CYS A 275 9.80 5.40 -17.68
CA CYS A 275 11.24 5.57 -17.51
C CYS A 275 11.65 7.04 -17.66
N GLN A 276 11.08 7.75 -18.64
CA GLN A 276 11.33 9.19 -18.83
C GLN A 276 10.88 10.00 -17.61
N ARG A 277 9.64 9.77 -17.12
CA ARG A 277 9.10 10.42 -15.92
C ARG A 277 10.00 10.21 -14.71
N THR A 278 10.41 8.96 -14.46
CA THR A 278 11.28 8.63 -13.31
C THR A 278 12.65 9.31 -13.42
N LYS A 279 13.24 9.39 -14.62
CA LYS A 279 14.49 10.15 -14.86
C LYS A 279 14.30 11.65 -14.61
N ASN A 280 13.22 12.24 -15.12
CA ASN A 280 12.92 13.67 -14.99
C ASN A 280 12.62 14.08 -13.54
N ASP A 281 12.08 13.17 -12.74
CA ASP A 281 11.86 13.40 -11.31
C ASP A 281 13.05 12.99 -10.43
N GLU A 282 14.20 12.64 -11.03
CA GLU A 282 15.41 12.22 -10.30
C GLU A 282 15.15 11.00 -9.37
N GLY A 283 14.20 10.16 -9.77
CA GLY A 283 13.72 9.01 -9.00
C GLY A 283 12.94 9.38 -7.72
N ILE A 284 12.60 10.66 -7.55
CA ILE A 284 11.62 11.11 -6.57
C ILE A 284 10.23 10.79 -7.12
N MET A 285 9.48 10.00 -6.40
CA MET A 285 8.18 9.54 -6.85
C MET A 285 7.15 10.68 -6.80
N ARG A 286 6.78 11.25 -7.96
CA ARG A 286 5.83 12.37 -8.09
C ARG A 286 4.54 11.99 -8.82
N TRP A 287 3.87 10.93 -8.37
CA TRP A 287 2.63 10.41 -8.99
C TRP A 287 1.58 11.49 -9.26
N TYR A 288 1.44 12.45 -8.34
CA TYR A 288 0.49 13.56 -8.44
C TYR A 288 0.71 14.51 -9.64
N LYS A 289 1.87 14.44 -10.32
CA LYS A 289 2.17 15.29 -11.48
C LYS A 289 1.66 14.72 -12.81
N TYR A 290 1.30 13.44 -12.85
CA TYR A 290 1.01 12.71 -14.09
C TYR A 290 -0.45 12.25 -14.11
N GLU A 291 -0.71 10.95 -14.24
CA GLU A 291 -2.06 10.39 -14.24
C GLU A 291 -2.51 9.98 -12.82
N GLU A 292 -3.79 10.24 -12.54
CA GLU A 292 -4.45 9.72 -11.36
C GLU A 292 -4.48 8.18 -11.39
N GLY A 293 -4.16 7.54 -10.27
CA GLY A 293 -4.16 6.07 -10.17
C GLY A 293 -2.87 5.38 -10.63
N LEU A 294 -1.91 6.06 -11.25
CA LEU A 294 -0.64 5.44 -11.71
C LEU A 294 0.18 4.73 -10.61
N TRP A 295 -0.02 5.15 -9.36
CA TRP A 295 0.57 4.55 -8.17
C TRP A 295 -0.03 3.18 -7.80
N LYS A 296 -1.22 2.87 -8.33
CA LYS A 296 -1.91 1.58 -8.21
C LYS A 296 -1.29 0.52 -9.10
N ASP A 297 -0.61 0.92 -10.17
CA ASP A 297 0.00 0.00 -11.13
C ASP A 297 1.26 -0.69 -10.59
N ASP A 298 1.38 -1.97 -10.92
CA ASP A 298 2.60 -2.76 -10.78
C ASP A 298 2.61 -3.90 -11.81
N GLU A 299 3.79 -4.19 -12.37
CA GLU A 299 3.96 -5.34 -13.26
C GLU A 299 3.82 -6.67 -12.50
N VAL A 300 3.90 -6.65 -11.16
CA VAL A 300 3.56 -7.76 -10.28
C VAL A 300 2.08 -7.68 -9.88
N SER A 301 1.25 -8.56 -10.42
CA SER A 301 -0.21 -8.54 -10.23
C SER A 301 -0.68 -8.60 -8.77
N SER A 302 0.08 -9.23 -7.87
CA SER A 302 -0.26 -9.29 -6.44
C SER A 302 0.00 -7.96 -5.72
N LEU A 303 0.78 -7.05 -6.32
CA LEU A 303 1.12 -5.74 -5.80
C LEU A 303 0.40 -4.58 -6.51
N ALA A 304 -0.29 -4.86 -7.62
CA ALA A 304 -1.23 -3.93 -8.27
C ALA A 304 -2.54 -3.80 -7.47
N LEU A 305 -3.25 -2.68 -7.61
CA LEU A 305 -4.53 -2.38 -6.91
C LEU A 305 -5.71 -2.30 -7.87
#